data_AF-A0A1I7VDP3-F1
#
_entry.id   AF-A0A1I7VDP3-F1
#
_cell.length_a   1.000
_cell.length_b   1.000
_cell.length_c   1.000
_cell.angle_alpha   90.00
_cell.angle_beta   90.00
_cell.angle_gamma   90.00
#
_symmetry.space_group_name_H-M   'P 1'
#
loop_
_entity.id
_entity.type
_entity.pdbx_description
1 polymer ?
#
loop_
_entity_poly.entity_id
_entity_poly.type
_entity_poly.pdbx_seq_one_letter_code
_entity_poly.pdbx_strand_id
1 'polypeptide(L)'
;MGLGGTFANTIRKALNSVVPKKLWPKIKKRLRFAFNQRGIRLPVMCGVELERPSLSYINHAIVIDTDFSYDLPRFIRKFKAYINAEIARARRKEEMESEEDY
;
A
#
# COMPACT_ATOMS: atom_id res chain seq x y z
N MET A 1 -0.65 28.93 46.93
CA MET A 1 -1.76 28.55 46.03
C MET A 1 -1.27 28.64 44.60
N GLY A 2 -1.09 27.49 43.94
CA GLY A 2 -0.33 27.40 42.69
C GLY A 2 -1.03 27.99 41.47
N LEU A 3 -0.33 28.90 40.78
CA LEU A 3 -0.68 29.44 39.46
C LEU A 3 -0.82 28.36 38.36
N GLY A 4 -0.41 27.11 38.63
CA GLY A 4 -0.57 26.00 37.70
C GLY A 4 -1.99 25.43 37.59
N GLY A 5 -2.85 25.62 38.59
CA GLY A 5 -4.17 24.95 38.63
C GLY A 5 -5.27 25.64 37.81
N THR A 6 -5.37 26.96 37.90
CA THR A 6 -6.47 27.73 37.27
C THR A 6 -6.22 27.99 35.79
N PHE A 7 -4.98 28.30 35.40
CA PHE A 7 -4.60 28.57 34.02
C PHE A 7 -4.57 27.30 33.15
N ALA A 8 -4.15 26.16 33.72
CA ALA A 8 -4.21 24.88 33.02
C ALA A 8 -5.66 24.46 32.71
N ASN A 9 -6.60 24.74 33.61
CA ASN A 9 -8.01 24.40 33.41
C ASN A 9 -8.69 25.27 32.34
N THR A 10 -8.34 26.55 32.22
CA THR A 10 -8.85 27.42 31.15
C THR A 10 -8.26 27.05 29.79
N ILE A 11 -6.96 26.77 29.72
CA ILE A 11 -6.32 26.26 28.50
C ILE A 11 -6.93 24.93 28.08
N ARG A 12 -7.14 24.01 29.01
CA ARG A 12 -7.75 22.69 28.72
C ARG A 12 -9.18 22.82 28.21
N LYS A 13 -9.99 23.72 28.75
CA LYS A 13 -11.32 24.06 28.23
C LYS A 13 -11.27 24.66 26.82
N ALA A 14 -10.32 25.57 26.57
CA ALA A 14 -10.14 26.18 25.25
C ALA A 14 -9.72 25.12 24.21
N LEU A 15 -8.75 24.27 24.53
CA LEU A 15 -8.31 23.19 23.66
C LEU A 15 -9.44 22.17 23.41
N ASN A 16 -10.15 21.74 24.45
CA ASN A 16 -11.29 20.82 24.30
C ASN A 16 -12.44 21.40 23.46
N SER A 17 -12.57 22.73 23.35
CA SER A 17 -13.55 23.39 22.48
C SER A 17 -13.03 23.56 21.04
N VAL A 18 -11.75 23.93 20.89
CA VAL A 18 -11.14 24.26 19.59
C VAL A 18 -10.75 23.00 18.81
N VAL A 19 -10.25 21.96 19.48
CA VAL A 19 -9.84 20.71 18.86
C VAL A 19 -10.98 20.04 18.07
N PRO A 20 -12.16 19.76 18.65
CA PRO A 20 -13.25 19.12 17.89
C PRO A 20 -13.87 20.05 16.85
N LYS A 21 -13.96 21.37 17.11
CA LYS A 21 -14.66 22.31 16.21
C LYS A 21 -13.82 22.80 15.05
N LYS A 22 -12.51 22.98 15.21
CA LYS A 22 -11.64 23.60 14.19
C LYS A 22 -10.49 22.69 13.73
N LEU A 23 -9.88 21.93 14.64
CA LEU A 23 -8.70 21.13 14.32
C LEU A 23 -9.09 19.81 13.64
N TRP A 24 -10.03 19.07 14.23
CA TRP A 24 -10.53 17.80 13.73
C TRP A 24 -11.08 17.86 12.29
N PRO A 25 -11.93 18.83 11.90
CA PRO A 25 -12.40 18.93 10.52
C PRO A 25 -11.28 19.26 9.53
N LYS A 26 -10.29 20.07 9.91
CA LYS A 26 -9.12 20.34 9.06
C LYS A 26 -8.26 19.09 8.86
N ILE A 27 -8.02 18.32 9.93
CA ILE A 27 -7.29 17.05 9.87
C ILE A 27 -8.06 16.04 9.02
N LYS A 28 -9.36 15.86 9.27
CA LYS A 28 -10.23 14.95 8.49
C LYS A 28 -10.26 15.32 7.00
N LYS A 29 -10.29 16.62 6.67
CA LYS A 29 -10.22 17.09 5.28
C LYS A 29 -8.87 16.77 4.63
N ARG A 30 -7.77 16.96 5.35
CA ARG A 30 -6.42 16.59 4.87
C ARG A 30 -6.25 15.08 4.73
N LEU A 31 -6.76 14.30 5.67
CA LEU A 31 -6.74 12.85 5.61
C LEU A 31 -7.56 12.35 4.43
N ARG A 32 -8.79 12.84 4.26
CA ARG A 32 -9.64 12.52 3.09
C ARG A 32 -8.98 12.92 1.78
N PHE A 33 -8.33 14.08 1.74
CA PHE A 33 -7.60 14.54 0.55
C PHE A 33 -6.40 13.66 0.24
N ALA A 34 -5.59 13.31 1.25
CA ALA A 34 -4.47 12.39 1.09
C ALA A 34 -4.95 11.01 0.60
N PHE A 35 -6.06 10.52 1.16
CA PHE A 35 -6.65 9.24 0.77
C PHE A 35 -7.22 9.27 -0.65
N ASN A 36 -7.93 10.34 -1.03
CA ASN A 36 -8.54 10.46 -2.36
C ASN A 36 -7.53 10.82 -3.46
N GLN A 37 -6.54 11.66 -3.17
CA GLN A 37 -5.54 12.08 -4.18
C GLN A 37 -4.34 11.17 -4.27
N ARG A 38 -3.84 10.62 -3.14
CA ARG A 38 -2.69 9.73 -3.14
C ARG A 38 -3.07 8.25 -3.15
N GLY A 39 -4.35 7.94 -2.89
CA GLY A 39 -4.82 6.57 -2.73
C GLY A 39 -4.29 5.92 -1.45
N ILE A 40 -4.83 4.75 -1.10
CA ILE A 40 -4.04 3.75 -0.38
C ILE A 40 -3.14 3.11 -1.42
N ARG A 41 -1.83 3.31 -1.31
CA ARG A 41 -0.88 2.55 -2.14
C ARG A 41 -0.82 1.12 -1.61
N LEU A 42 -1.59 0.23 -2.22
CA LEU A 42 -1.47 -1.21 -2.03
C LEU A 42 -0.18 -1.70 -2.73
N PRO A 43 0.45 -2.78 -2.24
CA PRO A 43 1.63 -3.34 -2.88
C PRO A 43 1.32 -3.69 -4.34
N VAL A 44 2.14 -3.19 -5.26
CA VAL A 44 1.94 -3.37 -6.70
C VAL A 44 2.35 -4.79 -7.07
N MET A 45 1.36 -5.66 -7.30
CA MET A 45 1.57 -7.00 -7.82
C MET A 45 1.59 -6.93 -9.36
N CYS A 46 2.58 -7.58 -9.99
CA CYS A 46 2.74 -7.52 -11.45
C CYS A 46 1.50 -8.05 -12.18
N GLY A 47 0.84 -7.18 -12.96
CA GLY A 47 -0.29 -7.55 -13.82
C GLY A 47 -1.62 -7.72 -13.06
N VAL A 48 -1.68 -7.32 -11.80
CA VAL A 48 -2.92 -7.29 -11.01
C VAL A 48 -3.40 -5.85 -10.93
N GLU A 49 -4.61 -5.61 -11.42
CA GLU A 49 -5.34 -4.36 -11.26
C GLU A 49 -6.39 -4.55 -10.18
N LEU A 50 -6.38 -3.69 -9.16
CA LEU A 50 -7.32 -3.77 -8.04
C LEU A 50 -8.54 -2.91 -8.35
N GLU A 51 -9.71 -3.53 -8.31
CA GLU A 51 -10.99 -2.90 -8.60
C GLU A 51 -11.84 -2.79 -7.34
N ARG A 52 -12.61 -1.70 -7.26
CA ARG A 52 -13.64 -1.47 -6.22
C ARG A 52 -13.15 -1.73 -4.78
N PRO A 53 -12.06 -1.09 -4.33
CA PRO A 53 -11.61 -1.26 -2.96
C PRO A 53 -12.67 -0.73 -1.98
N SER A 54 -13.04 -1.56 -1.02
CA SER A 54 -13.88 -1.25 0.11
C SER A 54 -13.12 -1.51 1.42
N LEU A 55 -13.50 -0.79 2.46
CA LEU A 55 -12.72 -0.76 3.69
C LEU A 55 -13.63 -0.92 4.90
N SER A 56 -13.37 -1.99 5.64
CA SER A 56 -14.15 -2.41 6.81
C SER A 56 -13.28 -2.29 8.06
N TYR A 57 -13.77 -1.59 9.07
CA TYR A 57 -13.06 -1.44 10.34
C TYR A 57 -13.60 -2.48 11.33
N ILE A 58 -12.70 -3.34 11.82
CA ILE A 58 -12.98 -4.31 12.87
C ILE A 58 -12.10 -4.01 14.09
N ASN A 59 -12.42 -4.59 15.26
CA ASN A 59 -11.63 -4.35 16.46
C ASN A 59 -10.15 -4.68 16.21
N HIS A 60 -9.28 -3.68 16.35
CA HIS A 60 -7.83 -3.74 16.15
C HIS A 60 -7.33 -4.09 14.73
N ALA A 61 -8.20 -4.07 13.70
CA ALA A 61 -7.76 -4.32 12.33
C ALA A 61 -8.56 -3.52 11.29
N ILE A 62 -7.91 -3.28 10.15
CA ILE A 62 -8.52 -2.69 8.96
C ILE A 62 -8.56 -3.79 7.90
N VAL A 63 -9.76 -4.16 7.47
CA VAL A 63 -9.99 -5.10 6.38
C VAL A 63 -10.15 -4.30 5.10
N ILE A 64 -9.38 -4.67 4.08
CA ILE A 64 -9.43 -4.06 2.76
C ILE A 64 -9.96 -5.13 1.80
N ASP A 65 -11.23 -5.02 1.44
CA ASP A 65 -11.87 -5.93 0.48
C ASP A 65 -11.78 -5.30 -0.90
N THR A 66 -11.16 -5.97 -1.85
CA THR A 66 -10.97 -5.47 -3.21
C THR A 66 -11.15 -6.60 -4.19
N ASP A 67 -11.87 -6.33 -5.27
CA ASP A 67 -11.86 -7.21 -6.43
C ASP A 67 -10.51 -7.04 -7.15
N PHE A 68 -10.09 -8.05 -7.90
CA PHE A 68 -8.87 -7.95 -8.70
C PHE A 68 -9.10 -8.49 -10.12
N SER A 69 -8.53 -7.77 -11.07
CA SER A 69 -8.44 -8.12 -12.48
C SER A 69 -7.01 -8.50 -12.79
N TYR A 70 -6.82 -9.60 -13.52
CA TYR A 70 -5.49 -10.10 -13.87
C TYR A 70 -5.26 -10.06 -15.37
N ASP A 71 -4.18 -9.40 -15.80
CA ASP A 71 -3.75 -9.37 -17.20
C ASP A 71 -3.05 -10.69 -17.56
N LEU A 72 -3.89 -11.69 -17.84
CA LEU A 72 -3.47 -13.03 -18.22
C LEU A 72 -2.62 -13.07 -19.51
N PRO A 73 -2.96 -12.34 -20.60
CA PRO A 73 -2.12 -12.29 -21.78
C PRO A 73 -0.69 -11.79 -21.50
N ARG A 74 -0.56 -10.74 -20.67
CA ARG A 74 0.74 -10.20 -20.29
C ARG A 74 1.53 -11.16 -19.42
N PHE A 75 0.86 -11.88 -18.52
CA PHE A 75 1.48 -12.95 -17.75
C PHE A 75 2.02 -14.05 -18.65
N ILE A 76 1.20 -14.59 -19.54
CA ILE A 76 1.60 -15.67 -20.45
C ILE A 76 2.81 -15.25 -21.29
N ARG A 77 2.83 -14.01 -21.80
CA ARG A 77 3.97 -13.49 -22.56
C ARG A 77 5.26 -13.44 -21.73
N LYS A 78 5.19 -12.94 -20.50
CA LYS A 78 6.35 -12.89 -19.59
C LYS A 78 6.81 -14.30 -19.18
N PHE A 79 5.85 -15.18 -18.92
CA PHE A 79 6.12 -16.57 -18.56
C PHE A 79 6.85 -17.31 -19.69
N LYS A 80 6.35 -17.20 -20.93
CA LYS A 80 7.03 -17.78 -22.11
C LYS A 80 8.43 -17.23 -22.30
N ALA A 81 8.61 -15.91 -22.16
CA ALA A 81 9.92 -15.29 -22.27
C ALA A 81 10.89 -15.79 -21.19
N TYR A 82 10.42 -15.95 -19.96
CA TYR A 82 11.20 -16.51 -18.85
C TYR A 82 11.61 -17.97 -19.12
N ILE A 83 10.67 -18.83 -19.52
CA ILE A 83 10.95 -20.23 -19.85
C ILE A 83 11.97 -20.33 -20.99
N ASN A 84 11.82 -19.54 -22.05
CA ASN A 84 12.78 -19.54 -23.15
C ASN A 84 14.18 -19.10 -22.71
N ALA A 85 14.27 -18.10 -21.84
CA ALA A 85 15.55 -17.66 -21.28
C ALA A 85 16.18 -18.74 -20.40
N GLU A 86 15.39 -19.47 -19.63
CA GLU A 86 15.87 -20.55 -18.78
C GLU A 86 16.35 -21.76 -19.59
N ILE A 87 15.62 -22.14 -20.64
CA ILE A 87 16.06 -23.18 -21.59
C ILE A 87 17.38 -22.76 -22.27
N ALA A 88 17.51 -21.50 -22.68
CA ALA A 88 18.75 -21.01 -23.29
C ALA A 88 19.93 -21.02 -22.31
N ARG A 89 19.71 -20.74 -21.03
CA ARG A 89 20.74 -20.86 -19.98
C ARG A 89 21.16 -22.31 -19.76
N ALA A 90 20.19 -23.23 -19.70
CA ALA A 90 20.46 -24.66 -19.56
C ALA A 90 21.32 -25.18 -20.72
N ARG A 91 20.95 -24.86 -21.97
CA ARG A 91 21.71 -25.26 -23.16
C ARG A 91 23.14 -24.70 -23.18
N ARG A 92 23.33 -23.42 -22.85
CA ARG A 92 24.69 -22.84 -22.76
C ARG A 92 25.52 -23.50 -21.67
N LYS A 93 24.89 -23.96 -20.59
CA LYS A 93 25.58 -24.67 -19.51
C LYS A 93 26.04 -26.06 -19.98
N GLU A 94 25.18 -26.79 -20.69
CA GLU A 94 25.52 -28.07 -21.32
C GLU A 94 26.65 -27.92 -22.37
N GLU A 95 26.61 -26.86 -23.19
CA GLU A 95 27.66 -26.57 -24.19
C GLU A 95 29.02 -26.30 -23.53
N MET A 96 29.08 -25.49 -22.46
CA MET A 96 30.33 -25.22 -21.73
C MET A 96 30.87 -26.46 -21.01
N GLU A 97 30.00 -27.28 -20.39
CA GLU A 97 30.42 -28.55 -19.78
C GLU A 97 30.98 -29.53 -20.83
N SER A 98 30.46 -29.51 -22.07
CA SER A 98 30.97 -30.35 -23.16
C SER A 98 32.29 -29.89 -23.79
N GLU A 99 32.60 -28.59 -23.72
CA GLU A 99 33.88 -28.02 -24.20
C GLU A 99 35.02 -28.17 -23.19
N GLU A 100 34.72 -28.27 -21.88
CA GLU A 100 35.74 -28.49 -20.83
C GLU A 100 36.20 -29.96 -20.72
N ASP A 101 35.44 -30.91 -21.28
CA ASP A 101 35.74 -32.35 -21.29
C ASP A 101 36.63 -32.80 -22.48
N TYR A 102 37.11 -31.86 -23.31
CA TYR A 102 38.09 -32.08 -24.39
C TYR A 102 39.43 -31.39 -24.14
#